data_AF-A0A832YXS9-F1
#
_entry.id   AF-A0A832YXS9-F1
#
_cell.length_a   1.000
_cell.length_b   1.000
_cell.length_c   1.000
_cell.angle_alpha   90.00
_cell.angle_beta   90.00
_cell.angle_gamma   90.00
#
_symmetry.space_group_name_H-M   'P 1'
#
loop_
_entity.id
_entity.type
_entity.pdbx_description
1 polymer ?
#
loop_
_entity_poly.entity_id
_entity_poly.type
_entity_poly.pdbx_seq_one_letter_code
_entity_poly.pdbx_strand_id
1 'polypeptide(L)'
;MVPIEIEEISEEELAELERELEALEKLEKEKKTERKIEQPSSAERVAATRVSTRSKGAVARISTGIPELDRALEGGIPKGSWVAITGEPGTGKSIMCIHFAWAGLQAGDHVVYVTTEAEFRDVVRQAKQFGMDFE
;
A
#
# COMPACT_ATOMS: atom_id res chain seq x y z
N MET A 1 24.16 19.40 27.12
CA MET A 1 24.81 18.77 25.95
C MET A 1 25.85 17.82 26.51
N VAL A 2 25.50 16.53 26.58
CA VAL A 2 26.38 15.48 27.13
C VAL A 2 27.13 14.87 25.95
N PRO A 3 28.47 14.73 25.99
CA PRO A 3 29.22 14.11 24.90
C PRO A 3 28.93 12.61 24.86
N ILE A 4 28.70 12.08 23.66
CA ILE A 4 28.56 10.64 23.41
C ILE A 4 29.98 10.11 23.22
N GLU A 5 30.48 9.35 24.19
CA GLU A 5 31.69 8.55 24.04
C GLU A 5 31.36 7.37 23.12
N ILE A 6 32.10 7.25 22.01
CA ILE A 6 32.01 6.09 21.12
C ILE A 6 32.88 5.02 21.77
N GLU A 7 32.25 3.98 22.33
CA GLU A 7 32.96 2.80 22.83
C GLU A 7 33.75 2.16 21.67
N GLU A 8 35.07 2.03 21.84
CA GLU A 8 35.92 1.24 20.95
C GLU A 8 35.48 -0.23 21.05
N ILE A 9 34.80 -0.71 20.02
CA ILE A 9 34.44 -2.10 19.85
C ILE A 9 35.74 -2.92 19.85
N SER A 10 35.80 -3.95 20.69
CA SER A 10 36.98 -4.81 20.77
C SER A 10 37.19 -5.59 19.47
N GLU A 11 38.44 -5.92 19.11
CA GLU A 11 38.74 -6.70 17.89
C GLU A 11 37.99 -8.05 17.84
N GLU A 12 37.59 -8.58 19.01
CA GLU A 12 36.81 -9.81 19.16
C GLU A 12 35.35 -9.64 18.69
N GLU A 13 34.71 -8.52 19.01
CA GLU A 13 33.34 -8.20 18.59
C GLU A 13 33.27 -7.89 17.09
N LEU A 14 34.32 -7.24 16.54
CA LEU A 14 34.42 -6.99 15.11
C LEU A 14 34.53 -8.30 14.31
N ALA A 15 35.31 -9.26 14.82
CA ALA A 15 35.46 -10.58 14.21
C ALA A 15 34.18 -11.43 14.27
N GLU A 16 33.33 -11.23 15.28
CA GLU A 16 32.02 -11.90 15.38
C GLU A 16 31.01 -11.33 14.38
N LEU A 17 30.96 -10.00 14.23
CA LEU A 17 30.15 -9.30 13.23
C LEU A 17 30.53 -9.66 11.79
N GLU A 18 31.82 -9.76 11.48
CA GLU A 18 32.28 -10.17 10.14
C GLU A 18 31.84 -11.60 9.79
N ARG A 19 31.87 -12.51 10.76
CA ARG A 19 31.40 -13.90 10.57
C ARG A 19 29.89 -13.98 10.34
N GLU A 20 29.09 -13.19 11.05
CA GLU A 20 27.65 -13.13 10.82
C GLU A 20 27.32 -12.57 9.43
N LEU A 21 28.06 -11.57 8.97
CA LEU A 21 27.86 -10.95 7.66
C LEU A 21 28.20 -11.92 6.51
N GLU A 22 29.29 -12.69 6.65
CA GLU A 22 29.63 -13.76 5.70
C GLU A 22 28.59 -14.89 5.68
N ALA A 23 28.04 -15.27 6.84
CA ALA A 23 27.00 -16.29 6.93
C ALA A 23 25.70 -15.84 6.24
N LEU A 24 25.32 -14.57 6.40
CA LEU A 24 24.16 -13.97 5.74
C LEU A 24 24.35 -13.87 4.21
N GLU A 25 25.53 -13.47 3.74
CA GLU A 25 25.82 -13.45 2.31
C GLU A 25 25.77 -14.84 1.67
N LYS A 26 26.21 -15.87 2.41
CA LYS A 26 26.17 -17.25 1.93
C LYS A 26 24.73 -17.74 1.79
N LEU A 27 23.87 -17.39 2.76
CA LEU A 27 22.42 -17.66 2.69
C LEU A 27 21.74 -16.90 1.55
N GLU A 28 22.16 -15.67 1.24
CA GLU A 28 21.65 -14.95 0.06
C GLU A 28 22.09 -15.59 -1.27
N LYS A 29 23.34 -16.08 -1.36
CA LYS A 29 23.85 -16.78 -2.54
C LYS A 29 23.15 -18.13 -2.77
N GLU A 30 22.83 -18.85 -1.70
CA GLU A 30 22.05 -20.10 -1.75
C GLU A 30 20.59 -19.84 -2.18
N LYS A 31 19.92 -18.83 -1.59
CA LYS A 31 18.57 -18.40 -2.01
C LYS A 31 18.52 -17.91 -3.47
N LYS A 32 19.62 -17.37 -4.00
CA LYS A 32 19.74 -16.93 -5.40
C LYS A 32 19.92 -18.11 -6.37
N THR A 33 20.48 -19.22 -5.89
CA THR A 33 20.70 -20.44 -6.68
C THR A 33 19.42 -21.27 -6.83
N GLU A 34 18.55 -21.29 -5.82
CA GLU A 34 17.25 -21.99 -5.88
C GLU A 34 16.16 -21.21 -6.64
N ARG A 35 16.32 -19.89 -6.81
CA ARG A 35 15.43 -19.04 -7.65
C ARG A 35 15.71 -19.14 -9.16
N LYS A 36 16.38 -20.19 -9.62
CA LYS A 36 16.52 -20.51 -11.04
C LYS A 36 15.43 -21.48 -11.51
N ILE A 37 14.18 -21.14 -11.20
CA ILE A 37 13.00 -21.57 -11.93
C ILE A 37 12.36 -20.28 -12.47
N GLU A 38 12.66 -20.04 -13.74
CA GLU A 38 12.00 -19.12 -14.69
C GLU A 38 11.78 -17.68 -14.22
N GLN A 39 12.75 -16.81 -14.52
CA GLN A 39 12.50 -15.38 -14.65
C GLN A 39 11.83 -15.11 -16.00
N PRO A 40 10.58 -14.64 -16.03
CA PRO A 40 10.10 -13.90 -17.18
C PRO A 40 10.76 -12.52 -17.19
N SER A 41 11.27 -12.17 -18.37
CA SER A 41 12.01 -10.94 -18.70
C SER A 41 11.15 -9.69 -18.43
N SER A 42 11.77 -8.53 -18.26
CA SER A 42 11.11 -7.23 -18.03
C SER A 42 10.03 -6.87 -19.08
N ALA A 43 9.98 -7.54 -20.23
CA ALA A 43 8.86 -7.47 -21.18
C ALA A 43 7.55 -8.11 -20.66
N GLU A 44 7.63 -9.11 -19.78
CA GLU A 44 6.49 -9.86 -19.25
C GLU A 44 5.82 -9.20 -18.03
N ARG A 45 6.49 -8.26 -17.35
CA ARG A 45 5.82 -7.43 -16.33
C ARG A 45 4.77 -6.50 -16.94
N VAL A 46 4.91 -6.16 -18.22
CA VAL A 46 3.87 -5.46 -19.00
C VAL A 46 2.75 -6.44 -19.43
N ALA A 47 3.05 -7.74 -19.53
CA ALA A 47 2.09 -8.77 -19.93
C ALA A 47 1.19 -9.29 -18.80
N ALA A 48 1.51 -9.01 -17.53
CA ALA A 48 0.61 -9.30 -16.41
C ALA A 48 -0.62 -8.37 -16.38
N THR A 49 -0.60 -7.26 -17.13
CA THR A 49 -1.81 -6.53 -17.54
C THR A 49 -2.48 -7.27 -18.69
N ARG A 50 -2.84 -8.54 -18.49
CA ARG A 50 -3.96 -9.09 -19.26
C ARG A 50 -5.19 -8.35 -18.76
N VAL A 51 -5.59 -7.31 -19.50
CA VAL A 51 -6.99 -6.91 -19.56
C VAL A 51 -7.72 -8.17 -20.00
N SER A 52 -8.18 -8.95 -19.02
CA SER A 52 -8.98 -10.14 -19.27
C SER A 52 -10.16 -9.68 -20.10
N THR A 53 -10.28 -10.20 -21.30
CA THR A 53 -11.44 -10.00 -22.16
C THR A 53 -12.67 -10.35 -21.34
N ARG A 54 -13.47 -9.31 -21.04
CA ARG A 54 -14.63 -9.36 -20.16
C ARG A 54 -15.58 -10.45 -20.67
N SER A 55 -15.74 -11.52 -19.90
CA SER A 55 -16.91 -12.37 -20.00
C SER A 55 -18.16 -11.50 -19.79
N LYS A 56 -19.26 -11.77 -20.50
CA LYS A 56 -20.55 -11.07 -20.32
C LYS A 56 -21.19 -11.42 -18.95
N GLY A 57 -20.48 -11.15 -17.86
CA GLY A 57 -20.99 -11.17 -16.49
C GLY A 57 -21.19 -9.73 -15.99
N ALA A 58 -22.11 -9.56 -15.03
CA ALA A 58 -22.30 -8.28 -14.36
C ALA A 58 -20.98 -7.80 -13.73
N VAL A 59 -20.67 -6.51 -13.90
CA VAL A 59 -19.45 -5.90 -13.37
C VAL A 59 -19.62 -5.75 -11.87
N ALA A 60 -18.81 -6.43 -11.07
CA ALA A 60 -18.77 -6.21 -9.63
C ALA A 60 -18.39 -4.75 -9.35
N ARG A 61 -19.10 -4.09 -8.43
CA ARG A 61 -18.86 -2.71 -8.03
C ARG A 61 -18.58 -2.62 -6.53
N ILE A 62 -17.81 -1.61 -6.14
CA ILE A 62 -17.45 -1.29 -4.76
C ILE A 62 -18.02 0.09 -4.41
N SER A 63 -18.51 0.24 -3.19
CA SER A 63 -19.08 1.50 -2.69
C SER A 63 -18.00 2.57 -2.54
N THR A 64 -18.37 3.83 -2.80
CA THR A 64 -17.55 5.01 -2.51
C THR A 64 -17.65 5.48 -1.06
N GLY A 65 -18.58 4.92 -0.27
CA GLY A 65 -18.91 5.41 1.06
C GLY A 65 -19.78 6.67 1.06
N ILE A 66 -20.21 7.15 -0.12
CA ILE A 66 -21.09 8.30 -0.30
C ILE A 66 -22.31 7.82 -1.09
N PRO A 67 -23.49 7.63 -0.45
CA PRO A 67 -24.65 7.01 -1.10
C PRO A 67 -25.12 7.73 -2.38
N GLU A 68 -25.08 9.05 -2.39
CA GLU A 68 -25.46 9.88 -3.54
C GLU A 68 -24.52 9.65 -4.72
N LEU A 69 -23.22 9.55 -4.46
CA LEU A 69 -22.20 9.29 -5.49
C LEU A 69 -22.32 7.86 -6.01
N ASP A 70 -22.55 6.89 -5.14
CA ASP A 70 -22.81 5.51 -5.55
C ASP A 70 -24.01 5.42 -6.47
N ARG A 71 -25.11 6.11 -6.16
CA ARG A 71 -26.28 6.19 -7.04
C ARG A 71 -25.93 6.82 -8.39
N ALA A 72 -25.19 7.93 -8.39
CA ALA A 72 -24.75 8.59 -9.62
C ALA A 72 -23.82 7.71 -10.48
N LEU A 73 -23.05 6.82 -9.85
CA LEU A 73 -22.16 5.88 -10.50
C LEU A 73 -22.81 4.51 -10.80
N GLU A 74 -24.13 4.39 -10.63
CA GLU A 74 -24.89 3.14 -10.85
C GLU A 74 -24.43 1.98 -9.93
N GLY A 75 -24.27 2.28 -8.64
CA GLY A 75 -23.86 1.33 -7.60
C GLY A 75 -22.37 1.35 -7.27
N GLY A 76 -21.68 2.46 -7.54
CA GLY A 76 -20.28 2.67 -7.13
C GLY A 76 -19.24 2.34 -8.21
N ILE A 77 -17.99 2.19 -7.80
CA ILE A 77 -16.82 2.05 -8.69
C ILE A 77 -16.69 0.61 -9.19
N PRO A 78 -16.42 0.34 -10.48
CA PRO A 78 -16.10 -1.00 -10.95
C PRO A 78 -14.89 -1.62 -10.23
N LYS A 79 -15.05 -2.82 -9.67
CA LYS A 79 -13.97 -3.54 -8.98
C LYS A 79 -12.81 -3.81 -9.96
N GLY A 80 -11.57 -3.58 -9.50
CA GLY A 80 -10.37 -3.74 -10.31
C GLY A 80 -10.10 -2.59 -11.29
N SER A 81 -10.82 -1.48 -11.17
CA SER A 81 -10.54 -0.25 -11.93
C SER A 81 -9.57 0.67 -11.19
N TRP A 82 -8.97 1.57 -11.96
CA TRP A 82 -8.15 2.66 -11.44
C TRP A 82 -8.97 3.94 -11.52
N VAL A 83 -9.05 4.69 -10.42
CA VAL A 83 -9.84 5.92 -10.33
C VAL A 83 -8.93 7.07 -9.96
N ALA A 84 -8.99 8.14 -10.75
CA ALA A 84 -8.30 9.40 -10.47
C ALA A 84 -9.33 10.45 -10.03
N ILE A 85 -9.09 11.07 -8.88
CA ILE A 85 -9.93 12.16 -8.36
C ILE A 85 -9.17 13.47 -8.56
N THR A 86 -9.72 14.40 -9.32
CA THR A 86 -9.09 15.69 -9.65
C THR A 86 -9.95 16.86 -9.22
N GLY A 87 -9.32 18.01 -8.98
CA GLY A 87 -10.00 19.24 -8.55
C GLY A 87 -9.07 20.18 -7.79
N GLU A 88 -9.50 21.43 -7.62
CA GLU A 88 -8.75 22.47 -6.90
C GLU A 88 -8.52 22.12 -5.42
N PRO A 89 -7.51 22.71 -4.74
CA PRO A 89 -7.36 22.57 -3.30
C PRO A 89 -8.66 22.91 -2.55
N GLY A 90 -9.01 22.12 -1.54
CA GLY A 90 -10.23 22.34 -0.75
C GLY A 90 -11.52 21.74 -1.33
N THR A 91 -11.52 21.14 -2.52
CA THR A 91 -12.72 20.50 -3.10
C THR A 91 -13.12 19.16 -2.46
N GLY A 92 -12.39 18.70 -1.43
CA GLY A 92 -12.72 17.48 -0.70
C GLY A 92 -12.13 16.19 -1.24
N LYS A 93 -11.09 16.23 -2.09
CA LYS A 93 -10.42 15.02 -2.62
C LYS A 93 -9.96 14.06 -1.51
N SER A 94 -9.24 14.55 -0.52
CA SER A 94 -8.77 13.74 0.61
C SER A 94 -9.93 13.20 1.45
N ILE A 95 -11.00 13.99 1.61
CA ILE A 95 -12.22 13.54 2.29
C ILE A 95 -12.87 12.39 1.52
N MET A 96 -12.98 12.49 0.19
CA MET A 96 -13.48 11.40 -0.65
C MET A 96 -12.63 10.13 -0.50
N CYS A 97 -11.30 10.25 -0.42
CA CYS A 97 -10.42 9.11 -0.15
C CYS A 97 -10.67 8.47 1.23
N ILE A 98 -10.93 9.27 2.27
CA ILE A 98 -11.28 8.78 3.61
C ILE A 98 -12.61 8.01 3.58
N HIS A 99 -13.65 8.55 2.93
CA HIS A 99 -14.93 7.87 2.77
C HIS A 99 -14.79 6.54 2.04
N PHE A 100 -14.00 6.51 0.96
CA PHE A 100 -13.73 5.29 0.21
C PHE A 100 -12.99 4.23 1.05
N ALA A 101 -11.95 4.66 1.79
CA ALA A 101 -11.22 3.80 2.71
C ALA A 101 -12.15 3.20 3.78
N TRP A 102 -13.00 4.05 4.38
CA TRP A 102 -13.97 3.60 5.37
C TRP A 102 -14.97 2.59 4.81
N ALA A 103 -15.49 2.83 3.60
CA ALA A 103 -16.40 1.90 2.95
C ALA A 103 -15.76 0.52 2.72
N GLY A 104 -14.49 0.49 2.32
CA GLY A 104 -13.71 -0.75 2.21
C GLY A 104 -13.58 -1.48 3.54
N LEU A 105 -13.21 -0.75 4.61
CA LEU A 105 -13.12 -1.34 5.95
C LEU A 105 -14.46 -1.92 6.43
N GLN A 106 -15.56 -1.21 6.20
CA GLN A 106 -16.92 -1.68 6.53
C GLN A 106 -17.34 -2.92 5.71
N ALA A 107 -16.81 -3.07 4.51
CA ALA A 107 -17.02 -4.27 3.68
C ALA A 107 -16.11 -5.44 4.08
N GLY A 108 -15.19 -5.25 5.04
CA GLY A 108 -14.19 -6.24 5.46
C GLY A 108 -12.99 -6.34 4.52
N ASP A 109 -12.78 -5.37 3.64
CA ASP A 109 -11.61 -5.33 2.76
C ASP A 109 -10.36 -4.82 3.50
N HIS A 110 -9.19 -5.27 3.07
CA HIS A 110 -7.93 -4.70 3.50
C HIS A 110 -7.64 -3.39 2.75
N VAL A 111 -7.43 -2.31 3.49
CA VAL A 111 -7.22 -0.97 2.93
C VAL A 111 -5.83 -0.45 3.30
N VAL A 112 -5.11 0.06 2.30
CA VAL A 112 -3.86 0.79 2.50
C VAL A 112 -4.08 2.24 2.08
N TYR A 113 -3.88 3.16 3.01
CA TYR A 113 -3.97 4.59 2.75
C TYR A 113 -2.56 5.20 2.72
N VAL A 114 -2.17 5.76 1.57
CA VAL A 114 -0.87 6.41 1.38
C VAL A 114 -1.08 7.87 1.08
N THR A 115 -0.36 8.75 1.76
CA THR A 115 -0.38 10.20 1.51
C THR A 115 1.01 10.79 1.68
N THR A 116 1.29 11.87 0.94
CA THR A 116 2.51 12.68 1.04
C THR A 116 2.23 14.09 1.58
N GLU A 117 0.97 14.42 1.87
CA GLU A 117 0.55 15.79 2.22
C GLU A 117 0.11 15.94 3.68
N ALA A 118 -0.14 14.83 4.39
CA ALA A 118 -0.64 14.85 5.77
C ALA A 118 -0.04 13.71 6.59
N GLU A 119 0.04 13.90 7.91
CA GLU A 119 0.37 12.82 8.82
C GLU A 119 -0.82 11.89 9.04
N PHE A 120 -0.57 10.61 9.34
CA PHE A 120 -1.63 9.62 9.58
C PHE A 120 -2.62 10.07 10.67
N ARG A 121 -2.12 10.69 11.74
CA ARG A 121 -2.95 11.20 12.84
C ARG A 121 -3.97 12.25 12.37
N ASP A 122 -3.63 13.05 11.36
CA ASP A 122 -4.55 14.04 10.82
C ASP A 122 -5.67 13.40 10.01
N VAL A 123 -5.36 12.34 9.26
CA VAL A 123 -6.34 11.54 8.52
C VAL A 123 -7.34 10.92 9.49
N VAL A 124 -6.85 10.27 10.56
CA VAL A 124 -7.71 9.67 11.60
C VAL A 124 -8.57 10.73 12.28
N ARG A 125 -7.99 11.90 12.60
CA ARG A 125 -8.75 13.03 13.19
C ARG A 125 -9.85 13.52 12.26
N GLN A 126 -9.59 13.63 10.95
CA GLN A 126 -10.61 14.02 9.97
C GLN A 126 -11.69 12.95 9.87
N ALA A 127 -11.33 11.67 9.78
CA ALA A 127 -12.28 10.55 9.75
C ALA A 127 -13.23 10.56 10.97
N LYS A 128 -12.70 10.81 12.17
CA LYS A 128 -13.49 10.92 13.41
C LYS A 128 -14.53 12.06 13.36
N GLN A 129 -14.28 13.15 12.63
CA GLN A 129 -15.28 14.22 12.45
C GLN A 129 -16.52 13.76 11.66
N PHE A 130 -16.37 12.73 10.84
CA PHE A 130 -17.46 12.07 10.12
C PHE A 130 -17.99 10.82 10.84
N GLY A 131 -17.57 10.59 12.08
CA GLY A 131 -17.98 9.41 12.87
C GLY A 131 -17.35 8.10 12.40
N MET A 132 -16.24 8.17 11.66
CA MET A 132 -15.50 7.00 11.19
C MET A 132 -14.32 6.73 12.11
N ASP A 133 -14.19 5.50 12.60
CA ASP A 133 -13.13 5.12 13.55
C ASP A 133 -12.10 4.21 12.89
N PHE A 134 -10.87 4.71 12.74
CA PHE A 134 -9.78 4.02 12.04
C PHE A 134 -8.80 3.36 13.03
N GLU A 135 -9.08 3.42 14.34
CA GLU A 135 -8.29 2.81 15.41
C GLU A 135 -8.69 1.36 15.72
#